data_AF-A0A2N8UAC4-F1
#
_entry.id   AF-A0A2N8UAC4-F1
#
_cell.length_a   1.000
_cell.length_b   1.000
_cell.length_c   1.000
_cell.angle_alpha   90.00
_cell.angle_beta   90.00
_cell.angle_gamma   90.00
#
_symmetry.space_group_name_H-M   'P 1'
#
loop_
_entity.id
_entity.type
_entity.pdbx_description
1 polymer ?
#
loop_
_entity_poly.entity_id
_entity_poly.type
_entity_poly.pdbx_seq_one_letter_code
_entity_poly.pdbx_strand_id
1 'polypeptide(L)'
;MFALTTPRAFLRPLTRAPLASSLHTSVPKQEEALNRAERLKSRFWKTVTLQPPTSGTDGFQILLDGRSIRTPNGQAIVIPRERELLATCIAQEWSEQGKVLKPHTLPLTSLAARALEGCTDTVERKGIEADLLRYLENETICFHESTPQSLVDLQTTHWTPLLAHINTTYATRITPFPSLLNNTHPPGTLATFATHLSTLHAVDLAAFERAVMLTKSFLISLALVSGHLDVEAAAKAAEVEVQSQINRWGAVEDSHDVDQAEMRRSLGSIAVATVRG
;
A
#
# COMPACT_ATOMS: atom_id res chain seq x y z
N MET A 1 52.57 53.11 -17.48
CA MET A 1 52.16 53.12 -18.90
C MET A 1 50.71 53.57 -18.93
N PHE A 2 50.49 54.86 -19.27
CA PHE A 2 49.24 55.63 -19.51
C PHE A 2 48.01 55.42 -18.60
N ALA A 3 47.19 56.41 -18.24
CA ALA A 3 47.21 57.86 -18.04
C ALA A 3 45.79 58.21 -17.54
N LEU A 4 45.68 59.21 -16.66
CA LEU A 4 44.46 59.72 -16.02
C LEU A 4 43.45 60.34 -17.01
N THR A 5 42.14 60.37 -16.68
CA THR A 5 41.37 61.59 -16.32
C THR A 5 39.82 61.43 -16.38
N THR A 6 39.15 61.89 -15.31
CA THR A 6 37.71 62.24 -15.12
C THR A 6 37.30 63.53 -15.90
N PRO A 7 36.01 63.99 -16.08
CA PRO A 7 35.00 64.21 -15.02
C PRO A 7 33.46 64.24 -15.37
N ARG A 8 32.66 64.53 -14.32
CA ARG A 8 31.20 64.73 -14.15
C ARG A 8 30.47 65.66 -15.16
N ALA A 9 29.17 65.45 -15.41
CA ALA A 9 28.05 66.38 -15.08
C ALA A 9 26.65 65.91 -15.56
N PHE A 10 25.62 66.43 -14.90
CA PHE A 10 24.17 66.19 -14.95
C PHE A 10 23.45 66.63 -16.24
N LEU A 11 22.32 65.97 -16.58
CA LEU A 11 21.12 66.57 -17.22
C LEU A 11 19.85 65.74 -16.91
N ARG A 12 18.75 66.43 -16.54
CA ARG A 12 17.32 66.03 -16.45
C ARG A 12 16.57 67.05 -17.36
N PRO A 13 15.26 66.98 -17.80
CA PRO A 13 14.12 66.16 -17.33
C PRO A 13 12.98 65.84 -18.37
N LEU A 14 11.81 65.32 -17.90
CA LEU A 14 10.41 65.36 -18.47
C LEU A 14 10.13 64.53 -19.78
N THR A 15 9.00 63.86 -20.10
CA THR A 15 7.59 63.81 -19.64
C THR A 15 6.79 62.71 -20.40
N ARG A 16 5.68 62.24 -19.79
CA ARG A 16 4.36 61.80 -20.36
C ARG A 16 4.09 60.30 -20.72
N ALA A 17 3.08 59.75 -20.02
CA ALA A 17 2.31 58.50 -20.25
C ALA A 17 1.28 58.65 -21.42
N PRO A 18 0.33 57.71 -21.78
CA PRO A 18 -0.12 56.43 -21.17
C PRO A 18 -0.53 55.29 -22.18
N LEU A 19 -1.25 54.26 -21.66
CA LEU A 19 -2.26 53.34 -22.28
C LEU A 19 -1.91 51.87 -22.62
N ALA A 20 -2.34 51.01 -21.69
CA ALA A 20 -3.39 49.99 -21.84
C ALA A 20 -3.16 48.61 -22.52
N SER A 21 -3.85 47.64 -21.90
CA SER A 21 -4.23 46.28 -22.35
C SER A 21 -3.15 45.20 -22.14
N SER A 22 -3.43 44.01 -21.61
CA SER A 22 -4.70 43.36 -21.31
C SER A 22 -4.56 42.45 -20.08
N LEU A 23 -5.55 42.48 -19.20
CA LEU A 23 -5.88 41.38 -18.32
C LEU A 23 -6.48 40.27 -19.20
N HIS A 24 -5.77 39.16 -19.38
CA HIS A 24 -6.37 37.94 -19.90
C HIS A 24 -6.20 36.80 -18.89
N THR A 25 -7.19 36.77 -17.98
CA THR A 25 -7.93 35.61 -17.51
C THR A 25 -7.44 34.22 -17.96
N SER A 26 -6.60 33.57 -17.13
CA SER A 26 -6.41 32.12 -17.10
C SER A 26 -7.21 31.42 -15.98
N VAL A 27 -8.13 32.16 -15.34
CA VAL A 27 -8.92 31.75 -14.17
C VAL A 27 -9.84 30.52 -14.37
N PRO A 28 -10.52 30.30 -15.52
CA PRO A 28 -11.59 29.28 -15.61
C PRO A 28 -11.12 27.84 -15.37
N LYS A 29 -9.96 27.45 -15.94
CA LYS A 29 -9.46 26.06 -15.83
C LYS A 29 -8.92 25.73 -14.44
N GLN A 30 -8.33 26.69 -13.75
CA GLN A 30 -7.84 26.50 -12.38
C GLN A 30 -9.00 26.42 -11.40
N GLU A 31 -10.02 27.27 -11.57
CA GLU A 31 -11.22 27.28 -10.73
C GLU A 31 -12.06 26.01 -10.91
N GLU A 32 -12.18 25.49 -12.14
CA GLU A 32 -12.81 24.17 -12.40
C GLU A 32 -12.01 23.00 -11.80
N ALA A 33 -10.68 23.03 -11.88
CA ALA A 33 -9.82 22.00 -11.31
C ALA A 33 -9.86 22.01 -9.77
N LEU A 34 -9.88 23.18 -9.14
CA LEU A 34 -10.02 23.35 -7.70
C LEU A 34 -11.41 22.92 -7.24
N ASN A 35 -12.48 23.35 -7.91
CA ASN A 35 -13.84 22.91 -7.65
C ASN A 35 -14.00 21.38 -7.82
N ARG A 36 -13.31 20.78 -8.80
CA ARG A 36 -13.27 19.32 -8.98
C ARG A 36 -12.51 18.66 -7.84
N ALA A 37 -11.35 19.18 -7.44
CA ALA A 37 -10.57 18.65 -6.32
C ALA A 37 -11.32 18.77 -4.98
N GLU A 38 -12.09 19.84 -4.78
CA GLU A 38 -12.90 20.09 -3.59
C GLU A 38 -14.17 19.22 -3.56
N ARG A 39 -14.81 19.00 -4.72
CA ARG A 39 -15.87 17.98 -4.88
C ARG A 39 -15.37 16.55 -4.71
N LEU A 40 -14.11 16.26 -5.08
CA LEU A 40 -13.49 14.96 -4.81
C LEU A 40 -13.17 14.77 -3.33
N LYS A 41 -13.02 15.86 -2.56
CA LYS A 41 -12.81 15.83 -1.11
C LYS A 41 -14.12 15.84 -0.30
N SER A 42 -15.27 16.06 -0.93
CA SER A 42 -16.57 16.11 -0.24
C SER A 42 -17.50 15.03 -0.77
N ARG A 43 -18.32 14.46 0.12
CA ARG A 43 -19.32 13.45 -0.28
C ARG A 43 -20.36 14.09 -1.17
N PHE A 44 -20.45 13.63 -2.41
CA PHE A 44 -21.38 14.13 -3.42
C PHE A 44 -22.54 13.16 -3.73
N TRP A 45 -22.55 11.97 -3.10
CA TRP A 45 -23.55 10.93 -3.32
C TRP A 45 -24.47 10.74 -2.12
N LYS A 46 -25.71 10.31 -2.39
CA LYS A 46 -26.69 9.94 -1.36
C LYS A 46 -26.74 8.44 -1.12
N THR A 47 -26.75 7.67 -2.21
CA THR A 47 -26.96 6.23 -2.22
C THR A 47 -25.70 5.49 -2.63
N VAL A 48 -25.45 4.36 -1.97
CA VAL A 48 -24.42 3.39 -2.34
C VAL A 48 -25.13 2.07 -2.62
N THR A 49 -24.89 1.50 -3.80
CA THR A 49 -25.49 0.24 -4.21
C THR A 49 -24.40 -0.74 -4.57
N LEU A 50 -24.41 -1.92 -3.94
CA LEU A 50 -23.68 -3.08 -4.41
C LEU A 50 -24.48 -3.74 -5.53
N GLN A 51 -24.04 -3.55 -6.77
CA GLN A 51 -24.66 -4.18 -7.93
C GLN A 51 -24.03 -5.57 -8.15
N PRO A 52 -24.83 -6.65 -8.14
CA PRO A 52 -24.33 -7.99 -8.43
C PRO A 52 -23.92 -8.10 -9.91
N PRO A 53 -23.13 -9.11 -10.26
CA PRO A 53 -22.74 -9.35 -11.64
C PRO A 53 -23.94 -9.44 -12.60
N THR A 54 -23.80 -8.89 -13.80
CA THR A 54 -24.85 -8.85 -14.82
C THR A 54 -24.36 -9.47 -16.13
N SER A 55 -25.21 -9.52 -17.16
CA SER A 55 -24.79 -9.95 -18.50
C SER A 55 -23.74 -9.03 -19.14
N GLY A 56 -23.67 -7.77 -18.72
CA GLY A 56 -22.73 -6.78 -19.26
C GLY A 56 -21.47 -6.57 -18.42
N THR A 57 -21.39 -7.15 -17.21
CA THR A 57 -20.23 -6.98 -16.32
C THR A 57 -20.05 -8.22 -15.45
N ASP A 58 -18.89 -8.85 -15.58
CA ASP A 58 -18.57 -10.11 -14.93
C ASP A 58 -17.95 -9.92 -13.54
N GLY A 59 -18.70 -9.29 -12.64
CA GLY A 59 -18.28 -8.98 -11.28
C GLY A 59 -19.19 -7.98 -10.59
N PHE A 60 -18.96 -7.76 -9.31
CA PHE A 60 -19.69 -6.77 -8.53
C PHE A 60 -19.22 -5.35 -8.85
N GLN A 61 -20.17 -4.40 -8.88
CA GLN A 61 -19.89 -2.98 -9.01
C GLN A 61 -20.41 -2.24 -7.79
N ILE A 62 -19.65 -1.24 -7.33
CA ILE A 62 -20.10 -0.33 -6.28
C ILE A 62 -20.53 0.96 -6.97
N LEU A 63 -21.81 1.28 -6.87
CA LEU A 63 -22.40 2.46 -7.51
C LEU A 63 -22.66 3.56 -6.48
N LEU A 64 -22.25 4.78 -6.79
CA LEU A 64 -22.60 6.00 -6.08
C LEU A 64 -23.65 6.76 -6.89
N ASP A 65 -24.88 6.84 -6.39
CA ASP A 65 -26.04 7.39 -7.12
C ASP A 65 -26.15 6.83 -8.55
N GLY A 66 -25.97 5.50 -8.68
CA GLY A 66 -26.05 4.77 -9.94
C GLY A 66 -24.77 4.81 -10.81
N ARG A 67 -23.70 5.50 -10.38
CA ARG A 67 -22.43 5.56 -11.13
C ARG A 67 -21.35 4.72 -10.46
N SER A 68 -20.72 3.83 -11.21
CA SER A 68 -19.61 3.00 -10.69
C SER A 68 -18.47 3.87 -10.14
N ILE A 69 -17.95 3.48 -8.97
CA ILE A 69 -16.66 4.00 -8.50
C ILE A 69 -15.56 3.67 -9.51
N ARG A 70 -14.55 4.53 -9.55
CA ARG A 70 -13.46 4.46 -10.52
C ARG A 70 -12.11 4.58 -9.83
N THR A 71 -11.10 4.00 -10.45
CA THR A 71 -9.71 4.17 -10.08
C THR A 71 -9.23 5.59 -10.38
N PRO A 72 -8.05 6.01 -9.87
CA PRO A 72 -7.46 7.30 -10.19
C PRO A 72 -7.30 7.57 -11.70
N ASN A 73 -6.97 6.55 -12.52
CA ASN A 73 -6.89 6.69 -13.98
C ASN A 73 -8.27 6.60 -14.67
N GLY A 74 -9.35 6.50 -13.90
CA GLY A 74 -10.72 6.56 -14.39
C GLY A 74 -11.29 5.23 -14.87
N GLN A 75 -10.63 4.09 -14.62
CA GLN A 75 -11.19 2.77 -14.93
C GLN A 75 -12.28 2.41 -13.92
N ALA A 76 -13.36 1.76 -14.36
CA ALA A 76 -14.40 1.31 -13.44
C ALA A 76 -13.87 0.16 -12.58
N ILE A 77 -14.07 0.23 -11.27
CA ILE A 77 -13.69 -0.85 -10.35
C ILE A 77 -14.78 -1.92 -10.42
N VAL A 78 -14.37 -3.12 -10.84
CA VAL A 78 -15.21 -4.32 -10.87
C VAL A 78 -14.53 -5.37 -9.99
N ILE A 79 -15.25 -5.85 -8.98
CA ILE A 79 -14.75 -6.85 -8.04
C ILE A 79 -15.13 -8.25 -8.56
N PRO A 80 -14.21 -9.22 -8.62
CA PRO A 80 -14.51 -10.57 -9.10
C PRO A 80 -15.66 -11.24 -8.35
N ARG A 81 -16.39 -12.15 -9.02
CA ARG A 81 -17.60 -12.80 -8.48
C ARG A 81 -17.33 -13.59 -7.21
N GLU A 82 -16.17 -14.23 -7.16
CA GLU A 82 -15.72 -15.01 -6.02
C GLU A 82 -15.32 -14.14 -4.82
N ARG A 83 -15.37 -12.79 -4.93
CA ARG A 83 -14.96 -11.86 -3.85
C ARG A 83 -16.10 -10.95 -3.40
N GLU A 84 -17.27 -11.53 -3.15
CA GLU A 84 -18.44 -10.81 -2.65
C GLU A 84 -18.17 -10.08 -1.32
N LEU A 85 -17.41 -10.70 -0.40
CA LEU A 85 -17.04 -10.06 0.87
C LEU A 85 -16.26 -8.76 0.64
N LEU A 86 -15.26 -8.78 -0.24
CA LEU A 86 -14.50 -7.59 -0.62
C LEU A 86 -15.42 -6.52 -1.21
N ALA A 87 -16.31 -6.89 -2.13
CA ALA A 87 -17.23 -5.95 -2.76
C ALA A 87 -18.19 -5.31 -1.74
N THR A 88 -18.70 -6.11 -0.81
CA THR A 88 -19.57 -5.67 0.29
C THR A 88 -18.85 -4.70 1.22
N CYS A 89 -17.63 -5.02 1.64
CA CYS A 89 -16.84 -4.15 2.49
C CYS A 89 -16.45 -2.84 1.79
N ILE A 90 -16.15 -2.87 0.48
CA ILE A 90 -15.94 -1.63 -0.30
C ILE A 90 -17.22 -0.79 -0.34
N ALA A 91 -18.40 -1.39 -0.58
CA ALA A 91 -19.66 -0.65 -0.53
C ALA A 91 -19.88 -0.01 0.85
N GLN A 92 -19.48 -0.69 1.92
CA GLN A 92 -19.51 -0.15 3.28
C GLN A 92 -18.54 1.02 3.47
N GLU A 93 -17.30 0.93 2.98
CA GLU A 93 -16.32 2.04 3.02
C GLU A 93 -16.92 3.33 2.44
N TRP A 94 -17.60 3.24 1.30
CA TRP A 94 -18.22 4.39 0.64
C TRP A 94 -19.51 4.86 1.33
N SER A 95 -20.23 3.96 2.00
CA SER A 95 -21.47 4.29 2.73
C SER A 95 -21.17 5.11 3.99
N GLU A 96 -20.08 4.77 4.68
CA GLU A 96 -19.63 5.38 5.94
C GLU A 96 -18.91 6.73 5.77
N GLN A 97 -18.68 7.19 4.54
CA GLN A 97 -18.02 8.47 4.33
C GLN A 97 -18.88 9.64 4.84
N GLY A 98 -18.28 10.49 5.67
CA GLY A 98 -18.92 11.71 6.15
C GLY A 98 -18.96 12.81 5.10
N LYS A 99 -19.15 14.07 5.54
CA LYS A 99 -19.15 15.24 4.64
C LYS A 99 -17.85 15.39 3.85
N VAL A 100 -16.72 15.07 4.49
CA VAL A 100 -15.38 15.13 3.90
C VAL A 100 -14.90 13.70 3.69
N LEU A 101 -14.52 13.38 2.46
CA LEU A 101 -13.93 12.10 2.07
C LEU A 101 -12.56 11.96 2.73
N LYS A 102 -12.35 10.85 3.45
CA LYS A 102 -11.08 10.57 4.13
C LYS A 102 -10.38 9.39 3.45
N PRO A 103 -9.34 9.62 2.62
CA PRO A 103 -8.69 8.54 1.86
C PRO A 103 -8.17 7.39 2.72
N HIS A 104 -7.68 7.67 3.94
CA HIS A 104 -7.22 6.64 4.88
C HIS A 104 -8.34 5.71 5.36
N THR A 105 -9.60 6.03 5.13
CA THR A 105 -10.76 5.16 5.46
C THR A 105 -11.22 4.31 4.28
N LEU A 106 -10.47 4.30 3.18
CA LEU A 106 -10.76 3.53 1.96
C LEU A 106 -9.68 2.47 1.63
N PRO A 107 -9.15 1.70 2.60
CA PRO A 107 -8.06 0.76 2.34
C PRO A 107 -8.39 -0.32 1.30
N LEU A 108 -9.60 -0.87 1.30
CA LEU A 108 -10.04 -1.91 0.36
C LEU A 108 -10.29 -1.34 -1.03
N THR A 109 -10.89 -0.15 -1.12
CA THR A 109 -11.03 0.56 -2.41
C THR A 109 -9.66 0.84 -3.01
N SER A 110 -8.70 1.30 -2.19
CA SER A 110 -7.32 1.53 -2.64
C SER A 110 -6.65 0.24 -3.10
N LEU A 111 -6.87 -0.88 -2.41
CA LEU A 111 -6.34 -2.19 -2.78
C LEU A 111 -6.94 -2.67 -4.12
N ALA A 112 -8.25 -2.55 -4.30
CA ALA A 112 -8.92 -2.91 -5.55
C ALA A 112 -8.45 -2.07 -6.74
N ALA A 113 -8.26 -0.75 -6.53
CA ALA A 113 -7.68 0.12 -7.55
C ALA A 113 -6.25 -0.29 -7.90
N ARG A 114 -5.41 -0.58 -6.89
CA ARG A 114 -4.04 -1.05 -7.08
C ARG A 114 -3.99 -2.35 -7.89
N ALA A 115 -4.86 -3.30 -7.57
CA ALA A 115 -4.98 -4.56 -8.29
C ALA A 115 -5.31 -4.33 -9.77
N LEU A 116 -6.26 -3.46 -10.08
CA LEU A 116 -6.69 -3.20 -11.45
C LEU A 116 -5.61 -2.48 -12.26
N GLU A 117 -4.99 -1.44 -11.68
CA GLU A 117 -4.11 -0.54 -12.45
C GLU A 117 -2.69 -1.03 -12.61
N GLY A 118 -2.15 -1.85 -11.69
CA GLY A 118 -0.75 -2.26 -11.80
C GLY A 118 -0.41 -3.71 -11.52
N CYS A 119 -1.38 -4.55 -11.15
CA CYS A 119 -1.19 -6.01 -11.11
C CYS A 119 -1.71 -6.73 -12.35
N THR A 120 -2.39 -6.01 -13.26
CA THR A 120 -2.87 -6.54 -14.55
C THR A 120 -1.93 -6.27 -15.72
N ASP A 121 -1.23 -5.13 -15.71
CA ASP A 121 -0.18 -4.84 -16.69
C ASP A 121 1.00 -5.81 -16.50
N THR A 122 1.45 -6.43 -17.59
CA THR A 122 2.45 -7.51 -17.51
C THR A 122 3.83 -6.99 -17.12
N VAL A 123 4.20 -5.77 -17.55
CA VAL A 123 5.51 -5.18 -17.25
C VAL A 123 5.55 -4.74 -15.80
N GLU A 124 4.53 -4.01 -15.35
CA GLU A 124 4.43 -3.56 -13.97
C GLU A 124 4.35 -4.73 -13.00
N ARG A 125 3.51 -5.73 -13.31
CA ARG A 125 3.43 -6.98 -12.54
C ARG A 125 4.80 -7.63 -12.35
N LYS A 126 5.60 -7.75 -13.41
CA LYS A 126 6.95 -8.35 -13.31
C LYS A 126 7.88 -7.52 -12.43
N GLY A 127 7.75 -6.20 -12.45
CA GLY A 127 8.43 -5.31 -11.51
C GLY A 127 8.04 -5.58 -10.06
N ILE A 128 6.75 -5.69 -9.77
CA ILE A 128 6.23 -6.03 -8.44
C ILE A 128 6.77 -7.38 -7.97
N GLU A 129 6.68 -8.42 -8.82
CA GLU A 129 7.17 -9.76 -8.49
C GLU A 129 8.67 -9.75 -8.14
N ALA A 130 9.49 -9.03 -8.92
CA ALA A 130 10.91 -8.88 -8.65
C ALA A 130 11.17 -8.14 -7.33
N ASP A 131 10.44 -7.06 -7.07
CA ASP A 131 10.56 -6.26 -5.85
C ASP A 131 10.21 -7.05 -4.60
N LEU A 132 9.20 -7.92 -4.68
CA LEU A 132 8.83 -8.81 -3.59
C LEU A 132 9.90 -9.88 -3.33
N LEU A 133 10.51 -10.43 -4.38
CA LEU A 133 11.61 -11.38 -4.20
C LEU A 133 12.84 -10.75 -3.53
N ARG A 134 13.08 -9.44 -3.72
CA ARG A 134 14.14 -8.71 -3.00
C ARG A 134 13.92 -8.66 -1.48
N TYR A 135 12.66 -8.65 -1.01
CA TYR A 135 12.36 -8.82 0.41
C TYR A 135 12.71 -10.23 0.89
N LEU A 136 12.39 -11.25 0.10
CA LEU A 136 12.73 -12.63 0.44
C LEU A 136 14.25 -12.81 0.53
N GLU A 137 15.03 -12.25 -0.40
CA GLU A 137 16.51 -12.29 -0.34
C GLU A 137 17.06 -11.81 1.01
N ASN A 138 16.41 -10.83 1.64
CA ASN A 138 16.76 -10.27 2.94
C ASN A 138 15.62 -10.48 3.95
N GLU A 139 15.10 -11.71 4.02
CA GLU A 139 13.92 -12.03 4.81
C GLU A 139 14.13 -11.75 6.31
N THR A 140 13.35 -10.81 6.84
CA THR A 140 13.42 -10.34 8.23
C THR A 140 13.36 -11.47 9.24
N ILE A 141 12.45 -12.44 9.06
CA ILE A 141 12.29 -13.54 10.03
C ILE A 141 13.42 -14.58 9.97
N CYS A 142 14.38 -14.44 9.06
CA CYS A 142 15.58 -15.26 9.06
C CYS A 142 16.70 -14.66 9.92
N PHE A 143 16.58 -13.42 10.42
CA PHE A 143 17.59 -12.79 11.27
C PHE A 143 17.31 -13.03 12.76
N HIS A 144 17.68 -14.22 13.23
CA HIS A 144 17.53 -14.59 14.63
C HIS A 144 18.68 -14.07 15.49
N GLU A 145 18.34 -13.58 16.68
CA GLU A 145 19.28 -13.17 17.70
C GLU A 145 19.61 -14.31 18.66
N SER A 146 20.75 -14.20 19.35
CA SER A 146 21.13 -15.11 20.44
C SER A 146 20.92 -14.51 21.82
N THR A 147 20.77 -13.18 21.91
CA THR A 147 20.53 -12.42 23.14
C THR A 147 19.79 -11.12 22.80
N PRO A 148 19.07 -10.50 23.76
CA PRO A 148 18.70 -11.02 25.08
C PRO A 148 17.66 -12.14 24.98
N GLN A 149 17.58 -13.01 26.01
CA GLN A 149 16.68 -14.18 26.01
C GLN A 149 15.22 -13.81 25.72
N SER A 150 14.75 -12.66 26.22
CA SER A 150 13.38 -12.19 25.97
C SER A 150 13.07 -11.97 24.48
N LEU A 151 14.05 -11.54 23.67
CA LEU A 151 13.88 -11.43 22.22
C LEU A 151 13.92 -12.80 21.56
N VAL A 152 14.88 -13.65 21.97
CA VAL A 152 15.01 -15.03 21.47
C VAL A 152 13.72 -15.81 21.67
N ASP A 153 13.08 -15.67 22.83
CA ASP A 153 11.81 -16.33 23.15
C ASP A 153 10.68 -15.87 22.23
N LEU A 154 10.59 -14.56 21.94
CA LEU A 154 9.60 -14.00 21.01
C LEU A 154 9.84 -14.47 19.57
N GLN A 155 11.08 -14.38 19.08
CA GLN A 155 11.45 -14.86 17.74
C GLN A 155 11.17 -16.37 17.60
N THR A 156 11.53 -17.16 18.61
CA THR A 156 11.25 -18.60 18.61
C THR A 156 9.75 -18.88 18.60
N THR A 157 8.97 -18.16 19.39
CA THR A 157 7.51 -18.34 19.49
C THR A 157 6.81 -18.01 18.18
N HIS A 158 7.20 -16.92 17.51
CA HIS A 158 6.46 -16.40 16.36
C HIS A 158 7.04 -16.81 15.00
N TRP A 159 8.35 -16.99 14.87
CA TRP A 159 9.00 -17.22 13.58
C TRP A 159 9.34 -18.69 13.32
N THR A 160 9.76 -19.45 14.33
CA THR A 160 10.14 -20.86 14.12
C THR A 160 8.99 -21.74 13.58
N PRO A 161 7.76 -21.66 14.12
CA PRO A 161 6.63 -22.42 13.57
C PRO A 161 6.29 -22.01 12.14
N LEU A 162 6.40 -20.72 11.84
CA LEU A 162 6.15 -20.16 10.51
C LEU A 162 7.17 -20.70 9.48
N LEU A 163 8.46 -20.66 9.80
CA LEU A 163 9.50 -21.23 8.93
C LEU A 163 9.28 -22.73 8.68
N ALA A 164 8.91 -23.48 9.72
CA ALA A 164 8.61 -24.91 9.60
C ALA A 164 7.40 -25.17 8.69
N HIS A 165 6.33 -24.38 8.82
CA HIS A 165 5.17 -24.46 7.96
C HIS A 165 5.53 -24.16 6.51
N ILE A 166 6.22 -23.05 6.23
CA ILE A 166 6.64 -22.66 4.88
C ILE A 166 7.49 -23.74 4.23
N ASN A 167 8.49 -24.27 4.95
CA ASN A 167 9.35 -25.32 4.43
C ASN A 167 8.58 -26.59 4.07
N THR A 168 7.57 -26.94 4.87
CA THR A 168 6.70 -28.08 4.61
C THR A 168 5.79 -27.82 3.40
N THR A 169 5.11 -26.67 3.38
CA THR A 169 4.12 -26.33 2.35
C THR A 169 4.75 -26.13 0.97
N TYR A 170 5.95 -25.54 0.90
CA TYR A 170 6.61 -25.19 -0.35
C TYR A 170 7.79 -26.12 -0.69
N ALA A 171 8.01 -27.18 0.09
CA ALA A 171 9.14 -28.10 -0.05
C ALA A 171 10.50 -27.38 -0.12
N THR A 172 10.66 -26.34 0.69
CA THR A 172 11.90 -25.54 0.81
C THR A 172 12.67 -25.91 2.09
N ARG A 173 13.84 -25.30 2.29
CA ARG A 173 14.70 -25.50 3.47
C ARG A 173 15.25 -24.18 4.03
N ILE A 174 14.41 -23.16 4.09
CA ILE A 174 14.75 -21.86 4.65
C ILE A 174 15.13 -22.04 6.12
N THR A 175 16.31 -21.56 6.49
CA THR A 175 16.82 -21.56 7.86
C THR A 175 17.20 -20.13 8.26
N PRO A 176 17.29 -19.84 9.56
CA PRO A 176 17.88 -18.60 10.02
C PRO A 176 19.25 -18.36 9.38
N PHE A 177 19.52 -17.10 9.07
CA PHE A 177 20.79 -16.69 8.49
C PHE A 177 21.90 -16.73 9.53
N PRO A 178 23.13 -17.12 9.14
CA PRO A 178 24.24 -17.25 10.08
C PRO A 178 24.84 -15.91 10.49
N SER A 179 24.62 -14.84 9.72
CA SER A 179 25.13 -13.50 10.03
C SER A 179 24.30 -12.40 9.36
N LEU A 180 24.72 -11.14 9.46
CA LEU A 180 24.13 -10.04 8.70
C LEU A 180 24.67 -9.94 7.26
N LEU A 181 25.85 -10.51 7.02
CA LEU A 181 26.57 -10.41 5.76
C LEU A 181 26.59 -11.77 5.06
N ASN A 182 26.43 -11.78 3.73
CA ASN A 182 26.48 -12.99 2.90
C ASN A 182 25.42 -14.05 3.23
N ASN A 183 24.18 -13.59 3.38
CA ASN A 183 23.02 -14.45 3.61
C ASN A 183 22.45 -14.93 2.28
N THR A 184 22.32 -16.24 2.12
CA THR A 184 21.73 -16.82 0.92
C THR A 184 20.75 -17.90 1.29
N HIS A 185 19.62 -17.92 0.58
CA HIS A 185 18.68 -19.02 0.67
C HIS A 185 19.23 -20.27 -0.04
N PRO A 186 18.77 -21.47 0.35
CA PRO A 186 19.08 -22.68 -0.39
C PRO A 186 18.75 -22.55 -1.89
N PRO A 187 19.52 -23.18 -2.78
CA PRO A 187 19.26 -23.16 -4.22
C PRO A 187 17.81 -23.57 -4.54
N GLY A 188 17.17 -22.84 -5.45
CA GLY A 188 15.78 -23.07 -5.86
C GLY A 188 14.73 -22.33 -5.04
N THR A 189 15.04 -21.85 -3.83
CA THR A 189 14.07 -21.15 -2.96
C THR A 189 13.41 -19.96 -3.66
N LEU A 190 14.21 -19.03 -4.21
CA LEU A 190 13.67 -17.87 -4.93
C LEU A 190 12.86 -18.28 -6.16
N ALA A 191 13.25 -19.35 -6.88
CA ALA A 191 12.53 -19.84 -8.05
C ALA A 191 11.17 -20.43 -7.69
N THR A 192 11.07 -21.13 -6.54
CA THR A 192 9.80 -21.63 -6.00
C THR A 192 8.83 -20.48 -5.74
N PHE A 193 9.29 -19.43 -5.07
CA PHE A 193 8.43 -18.28 -4.76
C PHE A 193 8.16 -17.37 -5.96
N ALA A 194 9.09 -17.25 -6.90
CA ALA A 194 8.83 -16.59 -8.18
C ALA A 194 7.70 -17.29 -8.95
N THR A 195 7.71 -18.63 -8.94
CA THR A 195 6.63 -19.44 -9.52
C THR A 195 5.33 -19.24 -8.76
N HIS A 196 5.36 -19.21 -7.43
CA HIS A 196 4.15 -18.93 -6.65
C HIS A 196 3.55 -17.56 -6.98
N LEU A 197 4.35 -16.50 -7.01
CA LEU A 197 3.90 -15.14 -7.33
C LEU A 197 3.27 -15.05 -8.72
N SER A 198 3.81 -15.75 -9.72
CA SER A 198 3.27 -15.72 -11.08
C SER A 198 1.87 -16.34 -11.18
N THR A 199 1.47 -17.18 -10.22
CA THR A 199 0.12 -17.78 -10.15
C THR A 199 -0.91 -16.89 -9.45
N LEU A 200 -0.50 -15.84 -8.74
CA LEU A 200 -1.43 -15.00 -7.99
C LEU A 200 -2.33 -14.18 -8.92
N HIS A 201 -3.63 -14.14 -8.63
CA HIS A 201 -4.51 -13.19 -9.30
C HIS A 201 -4.17 -11.75 -8.90
N ALA A 202 -4.58 -10.77 -9.70
CA ALA A 202 -4.23 -9.36 -9.50
C ALA A 202 -4.58 -8.83 -8.08
N VAL A 203 -5.73 -9.23 -7.54
CA VAL A 203 -6.15 -8.85 -6.17
C VAL A 203 -5.23 -9.48 -5.11
N ASP A 204 -4.87 -10.75 -5.27
CA ASP A 204 -3.98 -11.43 -4.32
C ASP A 204 -2.55 -10.87 -4.40
N LEU A 205 -2.07 -10.53 -5.60
CA LEU A 205 -0.76 -9.89 -5.76
C LEU A 205 -0.73 -8.50 -5.12
N ALA A 206 -1.77 -7.68 -5.31
CA ALA A 206 -1.86 -6.37 -4.65
C ALA A 206 -1.96 -6.48 -3.13
N ALA A 207 -2.72 -7.46 -2.63
CA ALA A 207 -2.83 -7.75 -1.20
C ALA A 207 -1.48 -8.21 -0.63
N PHE A 208 -0.78 -9.11 -1.33
CA PHE A 208 0.53 -9.60 -0.95
C PHE A 208 1.59 -8.49 -0.99
N GLU A 209 1.62 -7.66 -2.04
CA GLU A 209 2.51 -6.50 -2.14
C GLU A 209 2.34 -5.57 -0.94
N ARG A 210 1.09 -5.23 -0.59
CA ARG A 210 0.79 -4.38 0.56
C ARG A 210 1.20 -5.04 1.88
N ALA A 211 0.97 -6.34 2.03
CA ALA A 211 1.37 -7.09 3.21
C ALA A 211 2.90 -7.06 3.40
N VAL A 212 3.67 -7.29 2.33
CA VAL A 212 5.14 -7.27 2.38
C VAL A 212 5.66 -5.89 2.71
N MET A 213 5.10 -4.84 2.09
CA MET A 213 5.49 -3.47 2.42
C MET A 213 5.21 -3.09 3.87
N LEU A 214 4.13 -3.61 4.44
CA LEU A 214 3.71 -3.31 5.81
C LEU A 214 4.54 -4.10 6.84
N THR A 215 4.64 -5.42 6.66
CA THR A 215 5.34 -6.32 7.59
C THR A 215 6.85 -6.35 7.41
N LYS A 216 7.34 -5.86 6.28
CA LYS A 216 8.75 -6.01 5.83
C LYS A 216 9.21 -7.47 5.74
N SER A 217 8.27 -8.42 5.60
CA SER A 217 8.54 -9.84 5.52
C SER A 217 7.75 -10.48 4.38
N PHE A 218 8.46 -11.19 3.51
CA PHE A 218 7.83 -11.97 2.45
C PHE A 218 7.07 -13.16 3.04
N LEU A 219 7.68 -13.85 4.02
CA LEU A 219 7.13 -15.08 4.58
C LEU A 219 5.93 -14.86 5.51
N ILE A 220 5.92 -13.81 6.33
CA ILE A 220 4.74 -13.45 7.14
C ILE A 220 3.57 -13.11 6.22
N SER A 221 3.84 -12.31 5.18
CA SER A 221 2.84 -11.89 4.19
C SER A 221 2.25 -13.08 3.43
N LEU A 222 3.10 -14.06 3.08
CA LEU A 222 2.68 -15.29 2.44
C LEU A 222 1.74 -16.10 3.32
N ALA A 223 2.06 -16.21 4.60
CA ALA A 223 1.23 -16.95 5.53
C ALA A 223 -0.10 -16.24 5.81
N LEU A 224 -0.14 -14.91 5.83
CA LEU A 224 -1.41 -14.16 5.93
C LEU A 224 -2.27 -14.35 4.68
N VAL A 225 -1.71 -14.12 3.49
CA VAL A 225 -2.45 -14.18 2.22
C VAL A 225 -2.95 -15.60 1.90
N SER A 226 -2.19 -16.62 2.29
CA SER A 226 -2.62 -18.03 2.18
C SER A 226 -3.61 -18.48 3.26
N GLY A 227 -3.89 -17.63 4.26
CA GLY A 227 -4.78 -17.94 5.37
C GLY A 227 -4.17 -18.86 6.43
N HIS A 228 -2.86 -19.08 6.42
CA HIS A 228 -2.16 -19.83 7.47
C HIS A 228 -2.07 -19.03 8.79
N LEU A 229 -1.83 -17.73 8.69
CA LEU A 229 -1.91 -16.80 9.83
C LEU A 229 -3.17 -15.94 9.73
N ASP A 230 -3.81 -15.74 10.86
CA ASP A 230 -4.79 -14.66 11.01
C ASP A 230 -4.09 -13.30 11.18
N VAL A 231 -4.90 -12.23 11.22
CA VAL A 231 -4.43 -10.85 11.33
C VAL A 231 -3.59 -10.63 12.61
N GLU A 232 -4.02 -11.17 13.74
CA GLU A 232 -3.35 -10.98 15.03
C GLU A 232 -2.02 -11.73 15.08
N ALA A 233 -1.98 -12.95 14.56
CA ALA A 233 -0.77 -13.75 14.49
C ALA A 233 0.24 -13.14 13.53
N ALA A 234 -0.20 -12.63 12.37
CA ALA A 234 0.66 -11.92 11.42
C ALA A 234 1.22 -10.61 12.01
N ALA A 235 0.37 -9.82 12.71
CA ALA A 235 0.83 -8.60 13.39
C ALA A 235 1.90 -8.91 14.45
N LYS A 236 1.63 -9.88 15.34
CA LYS A 236 2.59 -10.30 16.38
C LYS A 236 3.90 -10.80 15.80
N ALA A 237 3.86 -11.54 14.69
CA ALA A 237 5.06 -12.01 14.01
C ALA A 237 5.87 -10.85 13.40
N ALA A 238 5.22 -9.82 12.87
CA ALA A 238 5.88 -8.65 12.28
C ALA A 238 6.42 -7.67 13.34
N GLU A 239 5.84 -7.66 14.53
CA GLU A 239 6.17 -6.73 15.61
C GLU A 239 7.10 -7.32 16.68
N VAL A 240 7.74 -8.48 16.45
CA VAL A 240 8.57 -9.18 17.45
C VAL A 240 9.62 -8.27 18.08
N GLU A 241 10.40 -7.54 17.26
CA GLU A 241 11.42 -6.61 17.74
C GLU A 241 10.80 -5.45 18.51
N VAL A 242 9.72 -4.86 18.00
CA VAL A 242 9.00 -3.75 18.64
C VAL A 242 8.47 -4.19 20.01
N GLN A 243 7.88 -5.37 20.08
CA GLN A 243 7.35 -5.92 21.33
C GLN A 243 8.46 -6.20 22.34
N SER A 244 9.62 -6.68 21.89
CA SER A 244 10.80 -6.86 22.76
C SER A 244 11.26 -5.52 23.36
N GLN A 245 11.29 -4.45 22.55
CA GLN A 245 11.65 -3.11 23.00
C GLN A 245 10.62 -2.53 23.99
N ILE A 246 9.33 -2.65 23.68
CA ILE A 246 8.24 -2.24 24.58
C ILE A 246 8.31 -2.97 25.91
N ASN A 247 8.52 -4.30 25.89
CA ASN A 247 8.65 -5.09 27.12
C ASN A 247 9.85 -4.64 27.98
N ARG A 248 10.92 -4.16 27.34
CA ARG A 248 12.14 -3.76 28.03
C ARG A 248 12.10 -2.33 28.54
N TRP A 249 11.50 -1.41 27.79
CA TRP A 249 11.60 0.04 28.01
C TRP A 249 10.25 0.74 28.23
N GLY A 250 9.15 0.00 28.15
CA GLY A 250 7.80 0.55 28.19
C GLY A 250 7.33 1.03 26.82
N ALA A 251 6.01 1.22 26.69
CA ALA A 251 5.42 1.78 25.48
C ALA A 251 5.48 3.31 25.48
N VAL A 252 5.73 3.90 24.32
CA VAL A 252 5.45 5.30 24.02
C VAL A 252 3.97 5.42 23.60
N GLU A 253 3.18 6.06 24.46
CA GLU A 253 1.77 6.39 24.23
C GLU A 253 1.63 7.33 23.01
N ASP A 254 0.53 7.23 22.27
CA ASP A 254 0.24 7.94 21.01
C ASP A 254 1.15 7.59 19.82
N SER A 255 2.03 6.60 19.96
CA SER A 255 2.84 6.04 18.87
C SER A 255 2.58 4.55 18.70
N HIS A 256 2.97 3.73 19.68
CA HIS A 256 2.91 2.28 19.50
C HIS A 256 1.47 1.75 19.43
N ASP A 257 0.54 2.36 20.15
CA ASP A 257 -0.88 1.98 20.12
C ASP A 257 -1.53 2.32 18.77
N VAL A 258 -1.22 3.49 18.22
CA VAL A 258 -1.67 3.90 16.88
C VAL A 258 -1.09 3.00 15.80
N ASP A 259 0.21 2.72 15.85
CA ASP A 259 0.89 1.83 14.89
C ASP A 259 0.33 0.41 14.95
N GLN A 260 0.09 -0.12 16.16
CA GLN A 260 -0.51 -1.44 16.36
C GLN A 260 -1.95 -1.53 15.83
N ALA A 261 -2.75 -0.47 16.02
CA ALA A 261 -4.10 -0.40 15.47
C ALA A 261 -4.08 -0.28 13.94
N GLU A 262 -3.15 0.51 13.39
CA GLU A 262 -2.96 0.69 11.96
C GLU A 262 -2.51 -0.61 11.29
N MET A 263 -1.56 -1.32 11.89
CA MET A 263 -1.08 -2.64 11.45
C MET A 263 -2.25 -3.62 11.32
N ARG A 264 -3.05 -3.79 12.39
CA ARG A 264 -4.21 -4.69 12.40
C ARG A 264 -5.27 -4.30 11.39
N ARG A 265 -5.56 -3.01 11.26
CA ARG A 265 -6.52 -2.50 10.27
C ARG A 265 -6.04 -2.82 8.85
N SER A 266 -4.78 -2.55 8.56
CA SER A 266 -4.20 -2.78 7.23
C SER A 266 -4.10 -4.26 6.89
N LEU A 267 -3.60 -5.11 7.79
CA LEU A 267 -3.59 -6.56 7.63
C LEU A 267 -5.02 -7.14 7.54
N GLY A 268 -5.98 -6.58 8.29
CA GLY A 268 -7.39 -6.94 8.18
C GLY A 268 -7.97 -6.65 6.80
N SER A 269 -7.62 -5.50 6.20
CA SER A 269 -8.03 -5.18 4.83
C SER A 269 -7.43 -6.15 3.79
N ILE A 270 -6.18 -6.56 4.00
CA ILE A 270 -5.49 -7.57 3.18
C ILE A 270 -6.23 -8.92 3.29
N ALA A 271 -6.50 -9.37 4.51
CA ALA A 271 -7.20 -10.62 4.76
C ALA A 271 -8.61 -10.64 4.13
N VAL A 272 -9.38 -9.56 4.27
CA VAL A 272 -10.68 -9.42 3.60
C VAL A 272 -10.56 -9.52 2.09
N ALA A 273 -9.52 -8.90 1.51
CA ALA A 273 -9.32 -8.91 0.08
C ALA A 273 -8.99 -10.31 -0.48
N THR A 274 -8.38 -11.20 0.31
CA THR A 274 -7.97 -12.54 -0.13
C THR A 274 -9.05 -13.61 0.06
N VAL A 275 -10.12 -13.33 0.82
CA VAL A 275 -11.26 -14.26 0.97
C VAL A 275 -11.95 -14.51 -0.38
N ARG A 276 -12.23 -15.78 -0.64
CA ARG A 276 -13.01 -16.24 -1.79
C ARG A 276 -14.25 -17.00 -1.30
N GLY A 277 -15.42 -16.67 -1.85
CA GLY A 277 -16.72 -17.31 -1.60
C GLY A 277 -17.08 -18.35 -2.65
#